data_AF-A0A1I2T2A0-F1
#
_entry.id   AF-A0A1I2T2A0-F1
#
_cell.length_a   1.000
_cell.length_b   1.000
_cell.length_c   1.000
_cell.angle_alpha   90.00
_cell.angle_beta   90.00
_cell.angle_gamma   90.00
#
_symmetry.space_group_name_H-M   'P 1'
#
loop_
_entity.id
_entity.type
_entity.pdbx_description
1 polymer ?
#
loop_
_entity_poly.entity_id
_entity_poly.type
_entity_poly.pdbx_seq_one_letter_code
_entity_poly.pdbx_strand_id
1 'polypeptide(L)' 'MRLQGIPKAKIAEELGIQDVGRLKIWMRKYREQGDFGLMEHRGRRKEYKDLEREVKRLRLENDVLKKWLEI' A
#
# COMPACT_ATOMS: atom_id res chain seq x y z
N MET A 1 -18.11 -10.36 16.09
CA MET A 1 -18.05 -11.55 15.21
C MET A 1 -16.81 -12.40 15.55
N ARG A 2 -17.02 -13.61 16.12
CA ARG A 2 -15.99 -14.67 16.26
C ARG A 2 -16.16 -15.59 15.06
N LEU A 3 -15.13 -15.80 14.25
CA LEU A 3 -15.22 -16.63 13.04
C LEU A 3 -15.26 -18.14 13.36
N GLN A 4 -14.82 -18.57 14.55
CA GLN A 4 -14.79 -19.99 14.96
C GLN A 4 -15.04 -20.20 16.48
N GLY A 5 -15.67 -19.24 17.17
CA GLY A 5 -15.92 -19.36 18.64
C GLY A 5 -14.69 -19.14 19.54
N ILE A 6 -13.47 -19.27 19.01
CA ILE A 6 -12.21 -19.09 19.75
C ILE A 6 -12.04 -17.62 20.21
N PRO A 7 -11.72 -17.37 21.49
CA PRO A 7 -11.38 -16.04 21.99
C PRO A 7 -10.09 -15.52 21.34
N LYS A 8 -10.05 -14.21 21.04
CA LYS A 8 -8.86 -13.58 20.45
C LYS A 8 -7.62 -13.68 21.35
N ALA A 9 -7.82 -13.77 22.66
CA ALA A 9 -6.74 -13.98 23.63
C ALA A 9 -6.07 -15.35 23.45
N LYS A 10 -6.86 -16.42 23.26
CA LYS A 10 -6.35 -17.77 22.99
C LYS A 10 -5.59 -17.83 21.67
N ILE A 11 -6.11 -17.15 20.64
CA ILE A 11 -5.40 -17.02 19.35
C ILE A 11 -4.07 -16.28 19.53
N ALA A 12 -4.05 -15.21 20.33
CA ALA A 12 -2.83 -14.45 20.59
C ALA A 12 -1.80 -15.30 21.35
N GLU A 13 -2.22 -16.06 22.35
CA GLU A 13 -1.39 -17.01 23.10
C GLU A 13 -0.78 -18.08 22.20
N GLU A 14 -1.61 -18.72 21.36
CA GLU A 14 -1.18 -19.77 20.43
C GLU A 14 -0.22 -19.26 19.35
N LEU A 15 -0.35 -17.99 18.98
CA LEU A 15 0.55 -17.31 18.04
C LEU A 15 1.74 -16.62 18.72
N GLY A 16 1.88 -16.70 20.05
CA GLY A 16 2.96 -16.03 20.80
C GLY A 16 2.89 -14.50 20.77
N ILE A 17 1.71 -13.93 20.49
CA ILE A 17 1.49 -12.48 20.40
C ILE A 17 1.11 -11.95 21.79
N GLN A 18 1.99 -11.17 22.40
CA GLN A 18 1.75 -10.57 23.71
C GLN A 18 0.63 -9.50 23.69
N ASP A 19 0.56 -8.70 22.61
CA ASP A 19 -0.41 -7.61 22.49
C ASP A 19 -1.66 -8.06 21.71
N VAL A 20 -2.68 -8.47 22.45
CA VAL A 20 -4.01 -8.84 21.90
C VAL A 20 -4.69 -7.65 21.20
N GLY A 21 -4.39 -6.42 21.60
CA GLY A 21 -4.86 -5.19 20.95
C GLY A 21 -4.32 -5.07 19.52
N ARG A 22 -3.01 -5.31 19.35
CA ARG A 22 -2.36 -5.34 18.03
C ARG A 22 -2.93 -6.42 17.12
N LEU A 23 -3.20 -7.62 17.66
CA LEU A 23 -3.88 -8.69 16.91
C LEU A 23 -5.26 -8.21 16.40
N LYS A 24 -6.06 -7.53 17.24
CA LYS A 24 -7.36 -6.98 16.81
C LYS A 24 -7.23 -5.96 15.68
N ILE A 25 -6.21 -5.11 15.72
CA ILE A 25 -5.94 -4.12 14.67
C ILE A 25 -5.61 -4.84 13.35
N TRP A 26 -4.73 -5.84 13.38
CA TRP A 26 -4.37 -6.62 12.19
C TRP A 26 -5.56 -7.35 11.60
N MET A 27 -6.38 -8.02 12.44
CA MET A 27 -7.61 -8.66 11.98
C MET A 27 -8.57 -7.68 11.30
N ARG A 28 -8.69 -6.46 11.82
CA ARG A 28 -9.53 -5.41 11.22
C ARG A 28 -8.97 -4.99 9.86
N LYS A 29 -7.67 -4.66 9.79
CA LYS A 29 -7.01 -4.26 8.55
C LYS A 29 -7.11 -5.33 7.46
N TYR A 30 -6.90 -6.58 7.83
CA TYR A 30 -7.04 -7.71 6.90
C TYR A 30 -8.48 -7.87 6.39
N ARG A 31 -9.49 -7.66 7.24
CA ARG A 31 -10.89 -7.73 6.80
C ARG A 31 -11.24 -6.61 5.82
N GLU A 32 -10.70 -5.42 6.03
CA GLU A 32 -11.00 -4.24 5.22
C GLU A 32 -10.21 -4.22 3.89
N GLN A 33 -8.96 -4.70 3.89
CA GLN A 33 -8.01 -4.48 2.79
C GLN A 33 -7.30 -5.76 2.33
N GLY A 34 -7.64 -6.92 2.88
CA GLY A 34 -6.90 -8.17 2.66
C GLY A 34 -5.43 -8.04 3.08
N ASP A 35 -4.55 -8.75 2.36
CA ASP A 35 -3.11 -8.73 2.59
C ASP A 35 -2.49 -7.33 2.49
N PHE A 36 -3.05 -6.46 1.64
CA PHE A 36 -2.56 -5.10 1.45
C PHE A 36 -2.57 -4.28 2.75
N GLY A 37 -3.53 -4.53 3.64
CA GLY A 37 -3.64 -3.87 4.94
C GLY A 37 -2.55 -4.27 5.93
N LEU A 38 -1.87 -5.40 5.69
CA LEU A 38 -0.76 -5.89 6.52
C LEU A 38 0.62 -5.66 5.88
N MET A 39 0.68 -5.23 4.62
CA MET A 39 1.94 -4.86 3.98
C MET A 39 2.59 -3.67 4.69
N GLU A 40 3.91 -3.73 4.86
CA GLU A 40 4.70 -2.62 5.39
C GLU A 40 4.76 -1.50 4.35
N HIS A 41 4.16 -0.35 4.68
CA HIS A 41 4.15 0.83 3.81
C HIS A 41 5.20 1.88 4.24
N ARG A 42 5.85 1.69 5.39
CA ARG A 42 6.96 2.57 5.82
C ARG A 42 8.12 2.42 4.83
N GLY A 43 8.74 3.55 4.48
CA GLY A 43 9.84 3.58 3.49
C GLY A 43 9.38 3.74 2.03
N ARG A 44 8.10 3.56 1.70
CA ARG A 44 7.53 4.01 0.42
C ARG A 44 7.26 5.52 0.47
N ARG A 45 8.31 6.33 0.61
CA ARG A 45 8.23 7.70 0.10
C ARG A 45 8.07 7.52 -1.41
N LYS A 46 6.91 7.85 -1.97
CA LYS A 46 6.91 8.27 -3.39
C LYS A 46 7.92 9.42 -3.41
N GLU A 47 9.06 9.25 -4.06
CA GLU A 47 9.91 10.39 -4.38
C GLU A 47 8.97 11.47 -4.93
N TYR A 48 9.08 12.68 -4.37
CA TYR A 48 8.34 13.80 -4.92
C TYR A 48 8.85 13.99 -6.34
N LYS A 49 8.11 13.43 -7.30
CA LYS A 49 8.28 13.68 -8.72
C LYS A 49 7.33 14.80 -9.04
N ASP A 50 7.89 15.92 -9.47
CA ASP A 50 7.11 17.02 -10.06
C ASP A 50 6.53 16.52 -11.39
N LEU A 51 5.36 15.90 -11.29
CA LEU A 51 4.67 15.28 -12.41
C LEU A 51 4.34 16.31 -13.50
N GLU A 52 4.10 17.57 -13.13
CA GLU A 52 3.82 18.63 -14.09
C GLU A 52 5.07 18.97 -14.92
N ARG A 53 6.23 19.07 -14.27
CA ARG A 53 7.51 19.26 -14.95
C ARG A 53 7.85 18.09 -15.85
N GLU A 54 7.59 16.86 -15.41
CA GLU A 54 7.79 15.64 -16.20
C GLU A 54 6.90 15.63 -17.44
N VAL A 55 5.60 15.91 -17.28
CA VAL A 55 4.64 15.99 -18.39
C VAL A 55 5.02 17.09 -19.36
N LYS A 56 5.48 18.24 -18.87
CA LYS A 56 5.96 19.34 -19.72
C LYS A 56 7.19 18.93 -20.53
N ARG A 57 8.15 18.23 -19.92
CA ARG A 57 9.33 17.71 -20.63
C ARG A 57 8.91 16.73 -21.73
N LEU A 58 8.07 15.74 -21.39
CA LEU A 58 7.61 14.71 -22.31
C LEU A 58 6.79 15.28 -23.48
N ARG A 59 6.02 16.35 -23.25
CA ARG A 59 5.31 17.05 -24.32
C ARG A 59 6.26 17.74 -25.29
N LEU A 60 7.24 18.48 -24.78
CA LEU A 60 8.26 19.12 -25.62
C LEU A 60 9.07 18.10 -26.42
N GLU A 61 9.46 17.01 -25.78
CA GLU A 61 10.18 15.90 -26.44
C GLU A 61 9.34 15.28 -27.57
N ASN A 62 8.05 15.02 -27.32
CA ASN A 62 7.13 14.58 -28.36
C ASN A 62 6.99 15.60 -29.49
N ASP A 63 6.86 16.88 -29.18
CA ASP A 63 6.71 17.93 -30.21
C ASP A 63 7.96 18.02 -31.10
N VAL A 64 9.16 17.85 -30.52
CA VAL A 64 10.40 17.76 -31.29
C VAL A 64 10.40 16.50 -32.15
N LEU A 65 10.14 15.33 -31.56
CA LEU A 65 10.16 14.06 -32.29
C LEU A 65 9.14 14.03 -33.42
N LYS A 66 7.94 14.56 -33.21
CA LYS A 66 6.90 14.71 -34.22
C LYS A 66 7.35 15.57 -35.39
N LYS A 67 7.97 16.72 -35.11
CA LYS A 67 8.54 17.58 -36.15
C LYS A 67 9.66 16.90 -36.93
N TRP A 68 10.49 16.10 -36.27
CA TRP A 68 11.60 15.37 -36.90
C TRP A 68 11.14 14.18 -37.74
N LEU A 69 10.04 13.55 -37.35
CA LEU A 69 9.46 12.38 -38.02
C LEU A 69 8.34 12.74 -39.01
N GLU A 70 8.02 14.03 -39.16
CA GLU A 70 6.92 14.54 -40.01
C GLU A 70 5.55 13.91 -39.72
N ILE A 71 5.28 13.61 -38.44
CA ILE A 71 4.04 13.00 -37.92
C ILE A 71 3.32 13.88 -36.90
#